data_AF-A0A927XK86-F1
#
_entry.id   AF-A0A927XK86-F1
#
_cell.length_a   1.000
_cell.length_b   1.000
_cell.length_c   1.000
_cell.angle_alpha   90.00
_cell.angle_beta   90.00
_cell.angle_gamma   90.00
#
_symmetry.space_group_name_H-M   'P 1'
#
loop_
_entity.id
_entity.type
_entity.pdbx_description
1 polymer ?
#
loop_
_entity_poly.entity_id
_entity_poly.type
_entity_poly.pdbx_seq_one_letter_code
_entity_poly.pdbx_strand_id
1 'polypeptide(L)'
;MTTIKMESEAVSGNIEELNSKITIYKEAVVSATAQFTNFEGALTGESYTALTSQINSTLETQKLLVAECMVLSQKMKNFIEEISEAESSVSFE
;
A
#
# COMPACT_ATOMS: atom_id res chain seq x y z
N MET A 1 -30.57 -16.23 -11.49
CA MET A 1 -29.92 -14.94 -11.21
C MET A 1 -28.89 -15.23 -10.12
N THR A 2 -27.60 -15.18 -10.43
CA THR A 2 -26.57 -15.40 -9.41
C THR A 2 -26.52 -14.14 -8.57
N THR A 3 -27.12 -14.18 -7.39
CA THR A 3 -27.02 -13.08 -6.42
C THR A 3 -25.58 -13.07 -5.92
N ILE A 4 -24.70 -12.34 -6.61
CA ILE A 4 -23.54 -11.78 -5.93
C ILE A 4 -24.19 -10.82 -4.95
N LYS A 5 -24.18 -11.19 -3.67
CA LYS A 5 -24.55 -10.30 -2.58
C LYS A 5 -23.26 -10.08 -1.84
N MET A 6 -22.48 -9.11 -2.28
CA MET A 6 -21.27 -8.75 -1.56
C MET A 6 -21.68 -8.15 -0.21
N GLU A 7 -21.03 -8.54 0.88
CA GLU A 7 -21.13 -7.82 2.15
C GLU A 7 -20.39 -6.48 2.02
N SER A 8 -20.91 -5.57 1.19
CA SER A 8 -20.23 -4.36 0.73
C SER A 8 -19.72 -3.49 1.88
N GLU A 9 -20.46 -3.43 2.99
CA GLU A 9 -20.04 -2.73 4.21
C GLU A 9 -18.80 -3.39 4.86
N ALA A 10 -18.78 -4.71 5.01
CA ALA A 10 -17.66 -5.43 5.60
C ALA A 10 -16.41 -5.35 4.71
N VAL A 11 -16.57 -5.46 3.39
CA VAL A 11 -15.45 -5.34 2.45
C VAL A 11 -14.94 -3.90 2.40
N SER A 12 -15.83 -2.89 2.44
CA SER A 12 -15.42 -1.48 2.51
C SER A 12 -14.63 -1.18 3.78
N GLY A 13 -15.07 -1.68 4.94
CA GLY A 13 -14.33 -1.55 6.20
C GLY A 13 -12.94 -2.19 6.14
N ASN A 14 -12.82 -3.37 5.53
CA ASN A 14 -11.51 -4.02 5.33
C ASN A 14 -10.57 -3.21 4.41
N ILE A 15 -11.12 -2.54 3.38
CA ILE A 15 -10.33 -1.66 2.50
C ILE A 15 -9.87 -0.40 3.24
N GLU A 16 -10.71 0.18 4.10
CA GLU A 16 -10.31 1.31 4.95
C GLU A 16 -9.19 0.91 5.91
N GLU A 17 -9.30 -0.25 6.56
CA GLU A 17 -8.24 -0.78 7.42
C GLU A 17 -6.94 -1.02 6.63
N LEU A 18 -7.04 -1.59 5.42
CA LEU A 18 -5.89 -1.79 4.53
C LEU A 18 -5.25 -0.44 4.17
N ASN A 19 -6.04 0.57 3.82
CA ASN A 19 -5.54 1.91 3.50
C ASN A 19 -4.80 2.56 4.69
N SER A 20 -5.31 2.37 5.91
CA SER A 20 -4.64 2.81 7.13
C SER A 20 -3.28 2.12 7.29
N LYS A 21 -3.22 0.79 7.11
CA LYS A 21 -1.95 0.03 7.15
C LYS A 21 -0.96 0.46 6.07
N ILE A 22 -1.43 0.72 4.85
CA ILE A 22 -0.59 1.22 3.75
C ILE A 22 -0.03 2.60 4.10
N THR A 23 -0.83 3.48 4.71
CA THR A 23 -0.40 4.81 5.13
C THR A 23 0.69 4.73 6.20
N ILE A 24 0.50 3.90 7.23
CA ILE A 24 1.50 3.65 8.28
C ILE A 24 2.79 3.10 7.65
N TYR A 25 2.67 2.13 6.73
CA TYR A 25 3.82 1.54 6.06
C TYR A 25 4.59 2.56 5.21
N LYS A 26 3.87 3.41 4.46
CA LYS A 26 4.46 4.53 3.71
C LYS A 26 5.26 5.47 4.62
N GLU A 27 4.67 5.88 5.74
CA GLU A 27 5.33 6.75 6.72
C GLU A 27 6.59 6.09 7.31
N ALA A 28 6.50 4.80 7.63
CA ALA A 28 7.64 4.03 8.12
C ALA A 28 8.78 3.96 7.10
N VAL A 29 8.49 3.73 5.81
CA VAL A 29 9.50 3.72 4.74
C VAL A 29 10.15 5.09 4.55
N VAL A 30 9.36 6.17 4.59
CA VAL A 30 9.89 7.55 4.51
C VAL A 30 10.79 7.86 5.70
N SER A 31 10.36 7.52 6.91
CA SER A 31 11.12 7.71 8.15
C SER A 31 12.42 6.91 8.13
N ALA A 32 12.35 5.63 7.75
CA ALA A 32 13.52 4.76 7.63
C ALA A 32 14.51 5.29 6.58
N THR A 33 14.02 5.79 5.44
CA THR A 33 14.86 6.41 4.42
C THR A 33 15.59 7.63 4.98
N ALA A 34 14.87 8.55 5.64
CA ALA A 34 15.47 9.75 6.21
C ALA A 34 16.51 9.43 7.30
N GLN A 35 16.21 8.50 8.20
CA GLN A 35 17.14 8.04 9.24
C GLN A 35 18.39 7.41 8.63
N PHE A 36 18.21 6.59 7.59
CA PHE A 36 19.34 5.93 6.95
C PHE A 36 20.23 6.90 6.18
N THR A 37 19.66 7.87 5.45
CA THR A 37 20.45 8.92 4.79
C THR A 37 21.29 9.72 5.79
N ASN A 38 20.76 10.02 6.97
CA ASN A 38 21.53 10.68 8.03
C ASN A 38 22.68 9.79 8.56
N PHE A 39 22.46 8.48 8.63
CA PHE A 39 23.45 7.51 9.09
C PHE A 39 24.56 7.26 8.04
N GLU A 40 24.19 7.18 6.76
CA GLU A 40 25.13 7.05 5.63
C GLU A 40 26.15 8.19 5.62
N GLY A 41 25.72 9.43 5.88
CA GLY A 41 26.61 10.59 5.96
C GLY A 41 27.65 10.52 7.09
N ALA A 42 27.45 9.68 8.10
CA ALA A 42 28.34 9.53 9.25
C ALA A 42 29.32 8.34 9.13
N LEU A 43 29.07 7.40 8.21
CA LEU A 43 29.88 6.20 8.03
C LEU A 43 30.87 6.38 6.87
N THR A 44 32.16 6.15 7.14
CA THR A 44 33.22 6.21 6.13
C THR A 44 33.96 4.87 6.07
N GLY A 45 34.32 4.43 4.86
CA GLY A 45 35.05 3.18 4.62
C GLY A 45 34.31 2.23 3.65
N GLU A 46 35.10 1.43 2.91
CA GLU A 46 34.64 0.62 1.77
C GLU A 46 33.59 -0.44 2.15
N SER A 47 33.72 -1.06 3.33
CA SER A 47 32.74 -2.02 3.86
C SER A 47 31.38 -1.38 4.16
N TYR A 48 31.36 -0.09 4.53
CA TYR A 48 30.12 0.64 4.75
C TYR A 48 29.46 1.02 3.43
N THR A 49 30.23 1.30 2.38
CA THR A 49 29.69 1.58 1.04
C THR A 49 28.88 0.42 0.48
N ALA A 50 29.34 -0.82 0.67
CA ALA A 50 28.59 -2.01 0.24
C ALA A 50 27.27 -2.17 1.03
N LEU A 51 27.32 -1.95 2.34
CA LEU A 51 26.15 -2.00 3.21
C LEU A 51 25.14 -0.90 2.86
N THR A 52 25.60 0.34 2.62
CA THR A 52 24.71 1.46 2.28
C THR A 52 24.04 1.26 0.94
N SER A 53 24.74 0.72 -0.06
CA SER A 53 24.14 0.32 -1.33
C SER A 53 23.02 -0.72 -1.15
N GLN A 54 23.24 -1.76 -0.34
CA GLN A 54 22.22 -2.79 -0.09
C GLN A 54 20.98 -2.22 0.62
N ILE A 55 21.19 -1.35 1.62
CA ILE A 55 20.09 -0.72 2.35
C ILE A 55 19.33 0.24 1.43
N ASN A 56 20.02 1.05 0.63
CA ASN A 56 19.40 1.93 -0.36
C ASN A 56 18.56 1.13 -1.38
N SER A 57 19.09 0.02 -1.92
CA SER A 57 18.32 -0.86 -2.81
C SER A 57 17.08 -1.47 -2.13
N THR A 58 17.19 -1.83 -0.85
CA THR A 58 16.07 -2.35 -0.07
C THR A 58 15.01 -1.27 0.13
N LEU A 59 15.40 -0.05 0.50
CA LEU A 59 14.49 1.08 0.67
C LEU A 59 13.75 1.43 -0.63
N GLU A 60 14.44 1.41 -1.77
CA GLU A 60 13.78 1.60 -3.08
C GLU A 60 12.75 0.50 -3.38
N THR A 61 13.07 -0.75 -3.05
CA THR A 61 12.12 -1.86 -3.17
C THR A 61 10.88 -1.65 -2.29
N GLN A 62 11.07 -1.19 -1.05
CA GLN A 62 9.94 -0.89 -0.16
C GLN A 62 9.08 0.28 -0.68
N LYS A 63 9.69 1.32 -1.28
CA LYS A 63 8.94 2.43 -1.91
C LYS A 63 8.08 1.94 -3.07
N LEU A 64 8.61 1.04 -3.90
CA LEU A 64 7.84 0.41 -4.98
C LEU A 64 6.67 -0.41 -4.43
N LEU A 65 6.90 -1.20 -3.38
CA LEU A 65 5.85 -1.99 -2.75
C LEU A 65 4.74 -1.10 -2.17
N VAL A 66 5.07 0.03 -1.53
CA VAL A 66 4.07 1.02 -1.09
C VAL A 66 3.23 1.49 -2.26
N ALA A 67 3.83 1.84 -3.40
CA ALA A 67 3.12 2.31 -4.58
C ALA A 67 2.19 1.22 -5.14
N GLU A 68 2.66 -0.03 -5.22
CA GLU A 68 1.84 -1.17 -5.64
C GLU A 68 0.64 -1.41 -4.72
N CYS A 69 0.85 -1.35 -3.41
CA CYS A 69 -0.23 -1.47 -2.43
C CYS A 69 -1.27 -0.34 -2.57
N MET A 70 -0.83 0.91 -2.78
CA MET A 70 -1.74 2.03 -3.02
C MET A 70 -2.59 1.82 -4.28
N VAL A 71 -1.97 1.38 -5.38
CA VAL A 71 -2.68 1.07 -6.63
C VAL A 71 -3.67 -0.08 -6.43
N LEU A 72 -3.26 -1.15 -5.75
CA LEU A 72 -4.11 -2.30 -5.49
C LEU A 72 -5.32 -1.90 -4.63
N SER A 73 -5.12 -1.10 -3.59
CA SER A 73 -6.20 -0.58 -2.75
C SER A 73 -7.20 0.25 -3.53
N GLN A 74 -6.72 1.14 -4.41
CA GLN A 74 -7.59 1.92 -5.28
C GLN A 74 -8.40 1.04 -6.23
N LYS A 75 -7.78 0.01 -6.83
CA LYS A 75 -8.47 -0.95 -7.70
C LYS A 75 -9.55 -1.71 -6.94
N MET A 76 -9.28 -2.13 -5.71
CA MET A 76 -10.29 -2.81 -4.88
C MET A 76 -11.45 -1.89 -4.53
N LYS A 77 -11.19 -0.61 -4.23
CA LYS A 77 -12.24 0.38 -3.99
C LYS A 77 -13.15 0.54 -5.21
N ASN A 78 -12.57 0.77 -6.39
CA ASN A 78 -13.33 0.90 -7.63
C ASN A 78 -14.16 -0.36 -7.93
N PHE A 79 -13.61 -1.55 -7.69
CA PHE A 79 -14.31 -2.81 -7.90
C PHE A 79 -15.56 -2.97 -7.01
N ILE A 80 -15.48 -2.52 -5.75
CA ILE A 80 -16.65 -2.54 -4.85
C ILE A 80 -17.71 -1.53 -5.31
N GLU A 81 -17.29 -0.34 -5.74
CA GLU A 81 -18.20 0.67 -6.28
C GLU A 81 -18.94 0.12 -7.51
N GLU A 82 -18.22 -0.47 -8.47
CA GLU A 82 -18.80 -1.10 -9.67
C GLU A 82 -19.80 -2.22 -9.33
N ILE A 83 -19.48 -3.09 -8.36
CA ILE A 83 -20.40 -4.15 -7.94
C ILE A 83 -21.61 -3.59 -7.23
N SER A 84 -21.44 -2.59 -6.37
CA SER A 84 -22.55 -1.98 -5.63
C SER A 84 -23.52 -1.26 -6.58
N GLU A 85 -23.01 -0.60 -7.61
CA GLU A 85 -23.79 -0.01 -8.70
C GLU A 85 -24.54 -1.10 -9.50
N ALA A 86 -23.84 -2.18 -9.88
CA ALA A 86 -24.46 -3.29 -10.59
C ALA A 86 -25.58 -3.96 -9.78
N GLU A 87 -25.37 -4.24 -8.49
CA GLU A 87 -26.39 -4.79 -7.60
C GLU A 87 -27.60 -3.87 -7.48
N SER A 88 -27.38 -2.55 -7.35
CA SER A 88 -28.44 -1.55 -7.29
C SER A 88 -29.25 -1.47 -8.59
N SER A 89 -28.60 -1.65 -9.74
CA SER A 89 -29.25 -1.62 -11.06
C SER A 89 -30.15 -2.83 -11.36
N VAL A 90 -29.95 -3.94 -10.64
CA VAL A 90 -30.73 -5.19 -10.78
C VAL A 90 -31.85 -5.29 -9.74
N SER A 91 -31.89 -4.41 -8.75
CA SER A 91 -32.99 -4.30 -7.78
C SER A 91 -34.24 -3.74 -8.47
N PHE A 92 -35.06 -4.62 -9.04
CA PHE A 92 -36.43 -4.31 -9.44
C PHE A 92 -37.33 -4.23 -8.21
N GLU A 93 -38.08 -3.13 -8.08
CA GLU A 93 -39.29 -3.08 -7.24
C GLU A 93 -40.24 -4.26 -7.53
#